data_AF-A0A7C4IME5-F1
#
_entry.id   AF-A0A7C4IME5-F1
#
_cell.length_a   1.000
_cell.length_b   1.000
_cell.length_c   1.000
_cell.angle_alpha   90.00
_cell.angle_beta   90.00
_cell.angle_gamma   90.00
#
_symmetry.space_group_name_H-M   'P 1'
#
loop_
_entity.id
_entity.type
_entity.pdbx_description
1 polymer ?
#
loop_
_entity_poly.entity_id
_entity_poly.type
_entity_poly.pdbx_seq_one_letter_code
_entity_poly.pdbx_strand_id
1 'polypeptide(L)'
;MIEFEMDFVDVLFPVNIGPLTYRCPDAFSQQVKPGMVISAQLKKSITHGIILKKTVGRCQRSVKDILAVHGSSPILSGYMIRLLQWMSDYYIAAQGLVLKNIVPKEILLHRAVCHPGDREIRQVDPKSSSGDDLQTVPIDHSIIDMVKSSILAHTYRCFLLHAPSSAYAFSALMKCITDARNVIILVPEIRSISKLYDPLFRQFGQRLCLFHSELGRSARREAFERILSHQSDIVLGTRSA
;
A
#
# COMPACT_ATOMS: atom_id res chain seq x y z
N MET A 1 -5.76 -20.43 -42.42
CA MET A 1 -5.66 -20.60 -40.96
C MET A 1 -5.64 -19.21 -40.37
N ILE A 2 -6.72 -18.78 -39.70
CA ILE A 2 -6.77 -17.46 -39.07
C ILE A 2 -5.98 -17.57 -37.77
N GLU A 3 -4.81 -16.95 -37.73
CA GLU A 3 -3.92 -16.94 -36.56
C GLU A 3 -4.44 -15.91 -35.56
N PHE A 4 -5.12 -16.36 -34.50
CA PHE A 4 -5.60 -15.47 -33.45
C PHE A 4 -4.44 -15.15 -32.49
N GLU A 5 -4.08 -13.87 -32.39
CA GLU A 5 -3.26 -13.38 -31.29
C GLU A 5 -4.01 -13.57 -29.97
N MET A 6 -3.29 -14.03 -28.94
CA MET A 6 -3.86 -14.28 -27.62
C MET A 6 -3.25 -13.33 -26.59
N ASP A 7 -4.06 -12.92 -25.62
CA ASP A 7 -3.59 -12.16 -24.47
C ASP A 7 -2.97 -13.09 -23.42
N PHE A 8 -1.80 -12.70 -22.93
CA PHE A 8 -1.10 -13.35 -21.83
C PHE A 8 -0.83 -12.37 -20.70
N VAL A 9 -0.77 -12.91 -19.50
CA VAL A 9 -0.48 -12.16 -18.28
C VAL A 9 0.60 -12.87 -17.48
N ASP A 10 1.60 -12.11 -17.04
CA ASP A 10 2.59 -12.60 -16.08
C ASP A 10 2.05 -12.36 -14.68
N VAL A 11 1.82 -13.44 -13.94
CA VAL A 11 1.19 -13.43 -12.62
C VAL A 11 2.23 -13.80 -11.58
N LEU A 12 2.36 -12.95 -10.56
CA LEU A 12 3.19 -13.20 -9.40
C LEU A 12 2.32 -13.67 -8.22
N PHE A 13 2.67 -14.81 -7.63
CA PHE A 13 1.98 -15.35 -6.46
C PHE A 13 2.80 -15.11 -5.18
N PRO A 14 2.16 -15.00 -4.00
CA PRO A 14 2.84 -14.78 -2.71
C PRO A 14 3.51 -16.06 -2.16
N VAL A 15 4.33 -16.72 -3.00
CA VAL A 15 5.07 -17.96 -2.74
C VAL A 15 6.51 -17.84 -3.25
N ASN A 16 7.40 -18.75 -2.88
CA ASN A 16 8.83 -18.67 -3.23
C ASN A 16 9.13 -19.07 -4.69
N ILE A 17 8.56 -18.34 -5.65
CA ILE A 17 8.78 -18.51 -7.10
C ILE A 17 8.78 -17.14 -7.79
N GLY A 18 9.32 -17.11 -9.01
CA GLY A 18 9.17 -15.99 -9.92
C GLY A 18 7.78 -15.92 -10.57
N PRO A 19 7.56 -14.96 -11.48
CA PRO A 19 6.30 -14.80 -12.17
C PRO A 19 6.03 -15.97 -13.11
N LEU A 20 4.76 -16.30 -13.27
CA LEU A 20 4.29 -17.38 -14.14
C LEU A 20 3.32 -16.79 -15.18
N THR A 21 3.47 -17.20 -16.44
CA THR A 21 2.61 -16.73 -17.52
C THR A 21 1.33 -17.55 -17.58
N TYR A 22 0.19 -16.87 -17.67
CA TYR A 22 -1.14 -17.45 -17.87
C TYR A 22 -1.78 -16.84 -19.12
N ARG A 23 -2.69 -17.58 -19.75
CA ARG A 23 -3.54 -17.05 -20.82
C ARG A 23 -4.68 -16.24 -20.20
N CYS A 24 -4.98 -15.10 -20.80
CA CYS A 24 -6.11 -14.26 -20.45
C CYS A 24 -7.28 -14.55 -21.42
N PRO A 25 -8.38 -15.17 -20.96
CA PRO A 25 -9.59 -15.29 -21.75
C PRO A 25 -10.13 -13.94 -22.21
N ASP A 26 -10.74 -13.89 -23.40
CA ASP A 26 -11.27 -12.66 -24.01
C ASP A 26 -12.25 -11.92 -23.10
N ALA A 27 -13.01 -12.66 -22.28
CA ALA A 27 -13.92 -12.13 -21.27
C ALA A 27 -13.25 -11.16 -20.27
N PHE A 28 -11.95 -11.32 -20.01
CA PHE A 28 -11.19 -10.50 -19.06
C PHE A 28 -10.21 -9.54 -19.75
N SER A 29 -10.05 -9.65 -21.08
CA SER A 29 -9.02 -8.92 -21.84
C SER A 29 -9.03 -7.40 -21.60
N GLN A 30 -10.23 -6.80 -21.56
CA GLN A 30 -10.42 -5.35 -21.36
C GLN A 30 -10.30 -4.92 -19.88
N GLN A 31 -10.57 -5.82 -18.95
CA GLN A 31 -10.52 -5.53 -17.52
C GLN A 31 -9.09 -5.59 -16.98
N VAL A 32 -8.28 -6.52 -17.49
CA VAL A 32 -6.96 -6.83 -16.96
C VAL A 32 -5.98 -5.66 -17.12
N LYS A 33 -5.40 -5.24 -16.00
CA LYS A 33 -4.31 -4.27 -15.94
C LYS A 33 -3.21 -4.76 -14.97
N PRO A 34 -1.94 -4.37 -15.20
CA PRO A 34 -0.89 -4.57 -14.20
C PRO A 34 -1.31 -4.06 -12.82
N GLY A 35 -1.00 -4.83 -11.78
CA GLY A 35 -1.33 -4.54 -10.39
C GLY A 35 -2.70 -5.06 -9.92
N MET A 36 -3.51 -5.63 -10.80
CA MET A 36 -4.78 -6.26 -10.42
C MET A 36 -4.58 -7.66 -9.82
N VAL A 37 -5.51 -8.05 -8.95
CA VAL A 37 -5.55 -9.37 -8.33
C VAL A 37 -6.31 -10.35 -9.22
N ILE A 38 -5.77 -11.55 -9.41
CA ILE A 38 -6.44 -12.63 -10.15
C ILE A 38 -6.40 -13.94 -9.37
N SER A 39 -7.31 -14.85 -9.69
CA SER A 39 -7.22 -16.26 -9.29
C SER A 39 -6.74 -17.10 -10.46
N ALA A 40 -5.80 -17.99 -10.20
CA ALA A 40 -5.35 -18.97 -11.16
C ALA A 40 -4.90 -20.26 -10.47
N GLN A 41 -4.86 -21.36 -11.23
CA GLN A 41 -4.44 -22.64 -10.68
C GLN A 41 -2.91 -22.68 -10.52
N LEU A 42 -2.45 -22.85 -9.28
CA LEU A 42 -1.05 -23.04 -8.93
C LEU A 42 -0.87 -24.44 -8.35
N LYS A 43 -0.18 -25.32 -9.07
CA LYS A 43 -0.08 -26.75 -8.74
C LYS A 43 -1.47 -27.39 -8.59
N LYS A 44 -1.85 -27.78 -7.37
CA LYS A 44 -3.12 -28.48 -7.05
C LYS A 44 -4.20 -27.54 -6.48
N SER A 45 -3.89 -26.27 -6.21
CA SER A 45 -4.81 -25.33 -5.57
C SER A 45 -5.06 -24.10 -6.44
N ILE A 46 -6.20 -23.45 -6.23
CA ILE A 46 -6.46 -22.12 -6.77
C ILE A 46 -5.84 -21.11 -5.82
N THR A 47 -4.99 -20.22 -6.35
CA THR A 47 -4.26 -19.23 -5.55
C THR A 47 -4.47 -17.83 -6.15
N HIS A 48 -4.43 -16.82 -5.30
CA HIS A 48 -4.52 -15.42 -5.70
C HIS A 48 -3.12 -14.86 -5.97
N GLY A 49 -2.97 -14.15 -7.09
CA GLY A 49 -1.73 -13.51 -7.50
C GLY A 49 -1.99 -12.13 -8.08
N ILE A 50 -0.92 -11.40 -8.38
CA ILE A 50 -0.99 -10.06 -8.98
C ILE A 50 -0.40 -10.08 -10.38
N ILE A 51 -1.05 -9.39 -11.30
CA ILE A 51 -0.57 -9.21 -12.67
C ILE A 51 0.62 -8.24 -12.68
N LEU A 52 1.77 -8.66 -13.17
CA LEU A 52 2.93 -7.78 -13.36
C LEU A 52 2.90 -7.09 -14.72
N LYS A 53 2.51 -7.83 -15.77
CA LYS A 53 2.52 -7.37 -17.15
C LYS A 53 1.46 -8.10 -17.96
N LYS A 54 0.88 -7.38 -18.94
CA LYS A 54 0.06 -7.94 -20.03
C LYS A 54 0.88 -7.95 -21.31
N THR A 55 0.86 -9.04 -22.06
CA THR A 55 1.58 -9.21 -23.32
C THR A 55 0.66 -9.86 -24.34
N VAL A 56 0.65 -9.36 -25.57
CA VAL A 56 -0.01 -10.01 -26.71
C VAL A 56 1.03 -10.86 -27.41
N GLY A 57 0.69 -12.09 -27.79
CA GLY A 57 1.61 -12.89 -28.56
C GLY A 57 1.07 -14.24 -28.98
N ARG A 58 2.01 -15.09 -29.41
CA ARG A 58 1.77 -16.49 -29.75
C ARG A 58 2.41 -17.36 -28.69
N CYS A 59 1.70 -18.37 -28.20
CA CYS A 59 2.29 -19.36 -27.32
C CYS A 59 2.44 -20.70 -28.05
N GLN A 60 3.66 -21.25 -28.02
CA GLN A 60 3.96 -22.57 -28.56
C GLN A 60 3.77 -23.69 -27.52
N ARG A 61 3.43 -23.34 -26.27
CA ARG A 61 3.26 -24.29 -25.15
C ARG A 61 1.84 -24.21 -24.60
N SER A 62 1.36 -25.31 -24.02
CA SER A 62 0.10 -25.33 -23.29
C SER A 62 0.24 -24.48 -22.02
N VAL A 63 -0.53 -23.40 -21.95
CA VAL A 63 -0.57 -22.47 -20.81
C VAL A 63 -1.97 -22.53 -20.21
N LYS A 64 -2.06 -22.44 -18.87
CA LYS A 64 -3.33 -22.41 -18.16
C LYS A 64 -3.98 -21.04 -18.25
N ASP A 65 -5.31 -21.02 -18.10
CA ASP A 65 -6.07 -19.78 -18.08
C ASP A 65 -6.11 -19.17 -16.68
N ILE A 66 -6.23 -17.84 -16.62
CA ILE A 66 -6.74 -17.19 -15.40
C ILE A 66 -8.20 -17.56 -15.19
N LEU A 67 -8.59 -17.74 -13.94
CA LEU A 67 -9.94 -18.20 -13.56
C LEU A 67 -10.87 -17.03 -13.21
N ALA A 68 -10.33 -15.96 -12.62
CA ALA A 68 -11.10 -14.78 -12.25
C ALA A 68 -10.18 -13.56 -12.09
N VAL A 69 -10.73 -12.37 -12.32
CA VAL A 69 -10.13 -11.08 -11.98
C VAL A 69 -10.92 -10.47 -10.82
N HIS A 70 -10.22 -9.99 -9.79
CA HIS A 70 -10.83 -9.43 -8.58
C HIS A 70 -10.63 -7.92 -8.53
N GLY A 71 -11.70 -7.21 -8.17
CA GLY A 71 -11.73 -5.75 -8.09
C GLY A 71 -11.86 -5.07 -9.47
N SER A 72 -12.07 -3.75 -9.42
CA SER A 72 -12.19 -2.88 -10.59
C SER A 72 -10.92 -2.06 -10.86
N SER A 73 -9.98 -2.03 -9.91
CA SER A 73 -8.74 -1.24 -9.99
C SER A 73 -7.52 -2.03 -9.53
N PRO A 74 -6.30 -1.67 -9.99
CA PRO A 74 -5.06 -2.22 -9.49
C PRO A 74 -4.85 -1.92 -7.99
N ILE A 75 -4.43 -2.92 -7.22
CA ILE A 75 -4.02 -2.71 -5.82
C ILE A 75 -2.53 -2.31 -5.71
N LEU A 76 -1.74 -2.61 -6.74
CA LEU A 76 -0.34 -2.18 -6.84
C LEU A 76 -0.20 -1.22 -8.02
N SER A 77 0.39 -0.05 -7.77
CA SER A 77 0.75 0.88 -8.83
C SER A 77 1.97 0.38 -9.62
N GLY A 78 2.19 0.93 -10.82
CA GLY A 78 3.40 0.64 -11.59
C GLY A 78 4.70 1.00 -10.85
N TYR A 79 4.67 2.02 -9.98
CA TYR A 79 5.79 2.37 -9.11
C TYR A 79 6.05 1.28 -8.06
N MET A 80 5.00 0.74 -7.44
CA MET A 80 5.12 -0.35 -6.47
C MET A 80 5.63 -1.64 -7.12
N ILE A 81 5.21 -1.95 -8.35
CA ILE A 81 5.72 -3.09 -9.11
C ILE A 81 7.23 -2.93 -9.39
N ARG A 82 7.67 -1.72 -9.79
CA ARG A 82 9.10 -1.43 -9.95
C ARG A 82 9.87 -1.52 -8.63
N LEU A 83 9.29 -1.04 -7.54
CA LEU A 83 9.89 -1.16 -6.20
C LEU A 83 10.01 -2.63 -5.77
N LEU A 84 8.99 -3.45 -6.04
CA LEU A 84 9.02 -4.90 -5.80
C LEU A 84 10.17 -5.55 -6.57
N GLN A 85 10.32 -5.24 -7.86
CA GLN A 85 11.42 -5.72 -8.68
C GLN A 85 12.78 -5.29 -8.10
N TRP A 86 12.93 -4.01 -7.80
CA TRP A 86 14.16 -3.47 -7.20
C TRP A 86 14.50 -4.16 -5.86
N MET A 87 13.52 -4.40 -4.98
CA MET A 87 13.74 -5.10 -3.72
C MET A 87 14.16 -6.56 -3.94
N SER A 88 13.55 -7.23 -4.92
CA SER A 88 13.92 -8.61 -5.29
C SER A 88 15.38 -8.68 -5.75
N ASP A 89 15.78 -7.75 -6.62
CA ASP A 89 17.14 -7.70 -7.18
C ASP A 89 18.17 -7.29 -6.11
N TYR A 90 17.87 -6.25 -5.33
CA TYR A 90 18.78 -5.71 -4.30
C TYR A 90 19.01 -6.68 -3.15
N TYR A 91 17.94 -7.34 -2.66
CA TYR A 91 18.02 -8.28 -1.54
C TYR A 91 18.20 -9.74 -1.98
N ILE A 92 18.31 -10.02 -3.28
CA ILE A 92 18.45 -11.37 -3.83
C ILE A 92 17.33 -12.29 -3.29
N ALA A 93 16.12 -11.76 -3.25
CA ALA A 93 14.95 -12.42 -2.69
C ALA A 93 13.99 -12.80 -3.82
N ALA A 94 13.34 -13.96 -3.73
CA ALA A 94 12.33 -14.33 -4.72
C ALA A 94 11.16 -13.32 -4.72
N GLN A 95 10.76 -12.87 -5.91
CA GLN A 95 9.72 -11.86 -6.10
C GLN A 95 8.41 -12.20 -5.36
N GLY A 96 7.99 -13.47 -5.35
CA GLY A 96 6.77 -13.85 -4.66
C GLY A 96 6.88 -13.79 -3.13
N LEU A 97 8.08 -13.92 -2.55
CA LEU A 97 8.32 -13.63 -1.13
C LEU A 97 8.27 -12.12 -0.85
N VAL A 98 8.80 -11.31 -1.76
CA VAL A 98 8.70 -9.84 -1.66
C VAL A 98 7.23 -9.42 -1.71
N LEU A 99 6.46 -9.93 -2.67
CA LEU A 99 5.01 -9.69 -2.78
C LEU A 99 4.26 -10.04 -1.50
N LYS A 100 4.57 -11.21 -0.90
CA LYS A 100 3.95 -11.67 0.35
C LYS A 100 4.15 -10.70 1.52
N ASN A 101 5.20 -9.89 1.49
CA ASN A 101 5.49 -8.87 2.52
C ASN A 101 4.92 -7.49 2.17
N ILE A 102 4.76 -7.15 0.89
CA ILE A 102 4.14 -5.89 0.46
C ILE A 102 2.62 -5.92 0.66
N VAL A 103 1.97 -7.03 0.25
CA VAL A 103 0.51 -7.13 0.21
C VAL A 103 0.04 -8.15 1.25
N PRO A 104 -0.73 -7.73 2.27
CA PRO A 104 -1.34 -8.65 3.22
C PRO A 104 -2.24 -9.66 2.49
N LYS A 105 -2.20 -10.92 2.92
CA LYS A 105 -2.98 -12.00 2.27
C LYS A 105 -4.48 -11.72 2.30
N GLU A 106 -4.95 -11.03 3.33
CA GLU A 106 -6.34 -10.63 3.51
C GLU A 106 -6.86 -9.77 2.35
N ILE A 107 -5.99 -8.97 1.73
CA ILE A 107 -6.32 -8.12 0.58
C ILE A 107 -6.43 -8.94 -0.71
N LEU A 108 -5.55 -9.92 -0.87
CA LEU A 108 -5.57 -10.80 -2.04
C LEU A 108 -6.81 -11.70 -2.11
N LEU A 109 -7.46 -11.93 -0.97
CA LEU A 109 -8.65 -12.80 -0.86
C LEU A 109 -9.97 -12.03 -1.08
N HIS A 110 -9.94 -10.69 -1.17
CA HIS A 110 -11.17 -9.92 -1.14
C HIS A 110 -11.81 -9.76 -2.53
N ARG A 111 -13.08 -10.16 -2.61
CA ARG A 111 -14.02 -9.81 -3.68
C ARG A 111 -14.76 -8.52 -3.28
N ALA A 112 -14.50 -7.44 -4.03
CA ALA A 112 -15.20 -6.15 -4.03
C ALA A 112 -15.09 -5.29 -2.75
N VAL A 113 -14.80 -4.00 -2.95
CA VAL A 113 -14.85 -2.94 -1.93
C VAL A 113 -16.26 -2.91 -1.32
N CYS A 114 -16.42 -3.44 -0.09
CA CYS A 114 -17.64 -3.20 0.67
C CYS A 114 -17.67 -1.73 1.07
N HIS A 115 -18.70 -0.99 0.66
CA HIS A 115 -18.98 0.33 1.21
C HIS A 115 -19.36 0.14 2.68
N PRO A 116 -18.65 0.74 3.64
CA PRO A 116 -19.04 0.66 5.04
C PRO A 116 -20.16 1.67 5.28
N GLY A 117 -21.39 1.27 4.92
CA GLY A 117 -22.58 1.77 5.61
C GLY A 117 -22.70 0.98 6.92
N ASP A 118 -22.74 1.70 8.04
CA ASP A 118 -23.22 1.21 9.35
C ASP A 118 -22.34 0.23 10.14
N ARG A 119 -21.02 0.32 10.03
CA ARG A 119 -20.14 -0.17 11.12
C ARG A 119 -19.51 1.00 11.82
N GLU A 120 -19.93 1.24 13.07
CA GLU A 120 -19.18 2.07 14.00
C GLU A 120 -17.71 1.64 13.92
N ILE A 121 -16.85 2.59 13.53
CA ILE A 121 -15.42 2.40 13.39
C ILE A 121 -14.93 1.99 14.77
N ARG A 122 -14.60 0.71 14.96
CA ARG A 122 -13.91 0.25 16.16
C ARG A 122 -12.50 0.81 16.11
N GLN A 123 -12.36 2.04 16.60
CA GLN A 123 -11.09 2.66 16.92
C GLN A 123 -10.35 1.67 17.81
N VAL A 124 -9.24 1.14 17.31
CA VAL A 124 -8.26 0.52 18.19
C VAL A 124 -7.63 1.70 18.91
N ASP A 125 -8.25 2.11 20.01
CA ASP A 125 -7.64 3.07 20.92
C ASP A 125 -6.30 2.48 21.32
N PRO A 126 -5.16 3.07 20.92
CA PRO A 126 -3.90 2.69 21.53
C PRO A 126 -4.08 2.95 23.02
N LYS A 127 -4.08 1.87 23.83
CA LYS A 127 -4.33 1.88 25.28
C LYS A 127 -3.97 3.24 25.88
N SER A 128 -5.00 3.98 26.30
CA SER A 128 -4.91 5.33 26.86
C SER A 128 -3.79 5.39 27.89
N SER A 129 -2.66 5.91 27.46
CA SER A 129 -1.62 6.39 28.36
C SER A 129 -1.80 7.89 28.33
N SER A 130 -2.18 8.43 29.48
CA SER A 130 -2.27 9.86 29.78
C SER A 130 -1.16 10.62 29.06
N GLY A 131 -1.54 11.27 27.96
CA GLY A 131 -0.63 11.95 27.08
C GLY A 131 -0.01 13.14 27.80
N ASP A 132 1.31 13.15 27.89
CA ASP A 132 2.04 14.41 27.92
C ASP A 132 1.72 15.07 26.57
N ASP A 133 0.79 16.04 26.57
CA ASP A 133 0.36 16.72 25.34
C ASP A 133 1.62 17.25 24.66
N LEU A 134 1.93 16.73 23.47
CA LEU A 134 3.01 17.28 22.64
C LEU A 134 2.60 18.69 22.24
N GLN A 135 2.99 19.67 23.04
CA GLN A 135 2.73 21.07 22.79
C GLN A 135 3.51 21.51 21.55
N THR A 136 2.82 22.26 20.68
CA THR A 136 3.49 22.81 19.50
C THR A 136 4.41 23.96 19.90
N VAL A 137 5.61 23.96 19.32
CA VAL A 137 6.66 24.97 19.57
C VAL A 137 6.80 25.84 18.32
N PRO A 138 7.17 27.12 18.45
CA PRO A 138 7.53 27.94 17.28
C PRO A 138 8.61 27.27 16.44
N ILE A 139 8.42 27.30 15.13
CA ILE A 139 9.36 26.74 14.15
C ILE A 139 9.62 27.79 13.10
N ASP A 140 10.88 27.87 12.66
CA ASP A 140 11.30 28.68 11.53
C ASP A 140 10.52 28.28 10.26
N HIS A 141 9.80 29.26 9.72
CA HIS A 141 8.99 29.11 8.52
C HIS A 141 9.84 28.79 7.28
N SER A 142 11.11 29.22 7.24
CA SER A 142 12.00 28.99 6.10
C SER A 142 12.16 27.50 5.78
N ILE A 143 12.25 26.65 6.81
CA ILE A 143 12.38 25.19 6.69
C ILE A 143 11.11 24.58 6.10
N ILE A 144 9.96 25.03 6.60
CA ILE A 144 8.65 24.53 6.18
C ILE A 144 8.38 24.94 4.72
N ASP A 145 8.75 26.15 4.34
CA ASP A 145 8.53 26.68 3.00
C ASP A 145 9.32 25.90 1.94
N MET A 146 10.54 25.45 2.24
CA MET A 146 11.32 24.58 1.35
C MET A 146 10.63 23.24 1.09
N VAL A 147 10.09 22.62 2.15
CA VAL A 147 9.35 21.35 2.05
C VAL A 147 8.05 21.57 1.27
N LYS A 148 7.27 22.59 1.62
CA LYS A 148 6.00 22.93 0.94
C LYS A 148 6.21 23.22 -0.55
N SER A 149 7.24 24.00 -0.89
CA SER A 149 7.58 24.30 -2.29
C SER A 149 7.89 23.04 -3.09
N SER A 150 8.60 22.07 -2.48
CA SER A 150 8.92 20.79 -3.14
C SER A 150 7.69 19.91 -3.35
N ILE A 151 6.75 19.93 -2.39
CA ILE A 151 5.46 19.25 -2.50
C ILE A 151 4.63 19.83 -3.65
N LEU A 152 4.53 21.16 -3.73
CA LEU A 152 3.81 21.87 -4.79
C LEU A 152 4.42 21.67 -6.18
N ALA A 153 5.76 21.60 -6.26
CA ALA A 153 6.47 21.34 -7.51
C ALA A 153 6.39 19.87 -7.98
N HIS A 154 5.85 18.96 -7.16
CA HIS A 154 5.81 17.52 -7.43
C HIS A 154 7.17 16.89 -7.74
N THR A 155 8.25 17.44 -7.17
CA THR A 155 9.62 16.94 -7.36
C THR A 155 10.10 16.14 -6.16
N TYR A 156 10.78 15.02 -6.42
CA TYR A 156 11.45 14.27 -5.36
C TYR A 156 12.58 15.10 -4.73
N ARG A 157 12.54 15.28 -3.41
CA ARG A 157 13.63 15.83 -2.60
C ARG A 157 13.73 15.11 -1.27
N CYS A 158 14.96 15.00 -0.76
CA CYS A 158 15.26 14.45 0.56
C CYS A 158 15.74 15.59 1.46
N PHE A 159 15.21 15.65 2.68
CA PHE A 159 15.57 16.66 3.68
C PHE A 159 15.96 15.96 4.99
N LEU A 160 17.00 16.47 5.63
CA LEU A 160 17.35 16.09 6.99
C LEU A 160 16.97 17.24 7.93
N LEU A 161 16.04 16.98 8.85
CA LEU A 161 15.66 17.93 9.89
C LEU A 161 16.38 17.58 11.19
N HIS A 162 17.31 18.44 11.62
CA HIS A 162 17.91 18.33 12.95
C HIS A 162 16.98 18.97 13.99
N ALA A 163 16.12 18.15 14.61
CA ALA A 163 15.18 18.62 15.63
C ALA A 163 15.83 18.58 17.03
N PRO A 164 15.91 19.70 17.76
CA PRO A 164 16.49 19.74 19.10
C PRO A 164 15.63 19.00 20.16
N SER A 165 14.34 18.75 19.87
CA SER A 165 13.43 18.04 20.77
C SER A 165 12.32 17.32 20.00
N SER A 166 11.64 16.37 20.65
CA SER A 166 10.48 15.67 20.09
C SER A 166 9.31 16.63 19.79
N ALA A 167 9.12 17.66 20.63
CA ALA A 167 8.09 18.68 20.40
C ALA A 167 8.39 19.53 19.15
N TYR A 168 9.67 19.84 18.88
CA TYR A 168 10.08 20.50 17.65
C TYR A 168 9.84 19.61 16.42
N ALA A 169 10.24 18.34 16.48
CA ALA A 169 9.99 17.39 15.39
C ALA A 169 8.49 17.24 15.09
N PHE A 170 7.67 17.10 16.14
CA PHE A 170 6.22 17.02 16.01
C PHE A 170 5.63 18.28 15.40
N SER A 171 6.03 19.46 15.87
CA SER A 171 5.56 20.74 15.34
C SER A 171 5.92 20.91 13.86
N ALA A 172 7.09 20.44 13.44
CA ALA A 172 7.54 20.51 12.05
C ALA A 172 6.68 19.59 11.17
N LEU A 173 6.45 18.37 11.66
CA LEU A 173 5.57 17.39 11.02
C LEU A 173 4.19 17.99 10.79
N MET A 174 3.53 18.53 11.84
CA MET A 174 2.18 19.11 11.73
C MET A 174 2.12 20.21 10.66
N LYS A 175 3.08 21.14 10.66
CA LYS A 175 3.13 22.24 9.69
C LYS A 175 3.37 21.78 8.25
N CYS A 176 4.20 20.75 8.06
CA CYS A 176 4.51 20.20 6.73
C CYS A 176 3.34 19.40 6.13
N ILE A 177 2.64 18.61 6.95
CA ILE A 177 1.65 17.65 6.43
C ILE A 177 0.22 18.20 6.34
N THR A 178 -0.04 19.38 6.90
CA THR A 178 -1.39 19.99 6.94
C THR A 178 -2.04 20.04 5.55
N ASP A 179 -1.29 20.52 4.55
CA ASP A 179 -1.76 20.68 3.17
C ASP A 179 -1.36 19.51 2.25
N ALA A 180 -0.60 18.54 2.78
CA ALA A 180 -0.12 17.41 2.01
C ALA A 180 -1.20 16.32 1.88
N ARG A 181 -1.13 15.57 0.78
CA ARG A 181 -1.94 14.37 0.54
C ARG A 181 -1.03 13.16 0.39
N ASN A 182 -1.53 11.97 0.71
CA ASN A 182 -0.79 10.70 0.60
C ASN A 182 0.54 10.72 1.40
N VAL A 183 0.42 10.97 2.70
CA VAL A 183 1.54 11.06 3.65
C VAL A 183 1.73 9.72 4.35
N ILE A 184 2.97 9.26 4.45
CA ILE A 184 3.34 8.12 5.30
C ILE A 184 4.27 8.63 6.40
N ILE A 185 3.89 8.40 7.65
CA ILE A 185 4.63 8.77 8.86
C ILE A 185 5.14 7.47 9.48
N LEU A 186 6.46 7.25 9.33
CA LEU A 186 7.13 6.08 9.87
C LEU A 186 7.76 6.40 11.22
N VAL A 187 7.45 5.61 12.23
CA VAL A 187 8.05 5.70 13.57
C VAL A 187 8.88 4.45 13.89
N PRO A 188 9.88 4.55 14.79
CA PRO A 188 10.76 3.43 15.10
C PRO A 188 10.02 2.22 15.70
N GLU A 189 9.08 2.48 16.62
CA GLU A 189 8.39 1.45 17.39
C GLU A 189 6.91 1.77 17.58
N ILE A 190 6.11 0.74 17.86
CA ILE A 190 4.66 0.87 18.12
C ILE A 190 4.41 1.79 19.32
N ARG A 191 5.29 1.82 20.33
CA ARG A 191 5.18 2.72 21.49
C ARG A 191 5.20 4.20 21.10
N SER A 192 5.89 4.55 20.01
CA SER A 192 5.91 5.92 19.49
C SER A 192 4.59 6.30 18.83
N ILE A 193 3.84 5.33 18.29
CA ILE A 193 2.50 5.55 17.72
C ILE A 193 1.57 6.09 18.81
N SER A 194 1.55 5.47 19.99
CA SER A 194 0.67 5.88 21.09
C SER A 194 0.82 7.35 21.49
N LYS A 195 2.02 7.94 21.34
CA LYS A 195 2.27 9.35 21.65
C LYS A 195 1.81 10.31 20.55
N LEU A 196 1.84 9.86 19.30
CA LEU A 196 1.56 10.70 18.14
C LEU A 196 0.12 10.57 17.65
N TYR A 197 -0.54 9.46 17.95
CA TYR A 197 -1.85 9.14 17.40
C TYR A 197 -2.90 10.17 17.82
N ASP A 198 -3.11 10.40 19.12
CA ASP A 198 -4.18 11.31 19.57
C ASP A 198 -4.01 12.74 19.03
N PRO A 199 -2.81 13.37 19.09
CA PRO A 199 -2.61 14.70 18.51
C PRO A 199 -2.85 14.74 17.00
N LEU A 200 -2.39 13.73 16.25
CA LEU A 200 -2.62 13.65 14.80
C LEU A 200 -4.10 13.41 14.49
N PHE A 201 -4.78 12.55 15.24
CA PHE A 201 -6.18 12.22 15.03
C PHE A 201 -7.09 13.42 15.32
N ARG A 202 -6.79 14.20 16.38
CA ARG A 202 -7.51 15.46 16.66
C ARG A 202 -7.45 16.44 15.48
N GLN A 203 -6.34 16.49 14.75
CA GLN A 203 -6.18 17.41 13.62
C GLN A 203 -6.69 16.84 12.28
N PHE A 204 -6.46 15.56 12.00
CA PHE A 204 -6.70 14.96 10.68
C PHE A 204 -7.93 14.04 10.64
N GLY A 205 -8.46 13.62 11.79
CA GLY A 205 -9.63 12.76 11.90
C GLY A 205 -9.53 11.52 11.02
N GLN A 206 -10.53 11.31 10.17
CA GLN A 206 -10.64 10.13 9.30
C GLN A 206 -9.57 10.02 8.21
N ARG A 207 -8.84 11.11 7.93
CA ARG A 207 -7.68 11.08 7.01
C ARG A 207 -6.54 10.23 7.56
N LEU A 208 -6.41 10.15 8.89
CA LEU A 208 -5.39 9.36 9.57
C LEU A 208 -5.79 7.88 9.67
N CYS A 209 -4.86 7.00 9.33
CA CYS A 209 -5.00 5.56 9.48
C CYS A 209 -3.77 4.97 10.19
N LEU A 210 -3.98 4.06 11.13
CA LEU A 210 -2.91 3.29 11.76
C LEU A 210 -2.58 2.05 10.94
N PHE A 211 -1.28 1.80 10.74
CA PHE A 211 -0.83 0.59 10.08
C PHE A 211 0.42 0.00 10.75
N HIS A 212 0.27 -1.12 11.47
CA HIS A 212 1.40 -1.79 12.13
C HIS A 212 1.20 -3.32 12.24
N SER A 213 2.28 -4.02 12.62
CA SER A 213 2.34 -5.48 12.70
C SER A 213 1.42 -6.10 13.76
N GLU A 214 1.15 -5.39 14.86
CA GLU A 214 0.24 -5.85 15.92
C GLU A 214 -1.26 -5.70 15.58
N LEU A 215 -1.61 -5.05 14.46
CA LEU A 215 -3.01 -4.98 14.03
C LEU A 215 -3.55 -6.39 13.73
N GLY A 216 -4.73 -6.67 14.29
CA GLY A 216 -5.50 -7.86 13.94
C GLY A 216 -5.86 -7.88 12.46
N ARG A 217 -6.09 -9.08 11.92
CA ARG A 217 -6.33 -9.29 10.47
C ARG A 217 -7.46 -8.40 9.92
N SER A 218 -8.57 -8.26 10.65
CA SER A 218 -9.69 -7.42 10.23
C SER A 218 -9.33 -5.93 10.20
N ALA A 219 -8.61 -5.44 11.22
CA ALA A 219 -8.20 -4.04 11.32
C ALA A 219 -7.17 -3.67 10.23
N ARG A 220 -6.20 -4.56 9.98
CA ARG A 220 -5.23 -4.35 8.88
C ARG A 220 -5.92 -4.30 7.52
N ARG A 221 -6.92 -5.16 7.31
CA ARG A 221 -7.71 -5.16 6.07
C ARG A 221 -8.46 -3.84 5.89
N GLU A 222 -9.21 -3.42 6.91
CA GLU A 222 -9.97 -2.17 6.89
C GLU A 222 -9.06 -0.96 6.65
N ALA A 223 -7.91 -0.91 7.33
CA ALA A 223 -6.90 0.13 7.11
C ALA A 223 -6.46 0.19 5.64
N PHE A 224 -6.14 -0.96 5.04
CA PHE A 224 -5.71 -1.03 3.65
C PHE A 224 -6.84 -0.63 2.67
N GLU A 225 -8.08 -1.04 2.93
CA GLU A 225 -9.25 -0.65 2.13
C GLU A 225 -9.48 0.86 2.17
N ARG A 226 -9.33 1.49 3.33
CA ARG A 226 -9.40 2.95 3.48
C ARG A 226 -8.30 3.67 2.70
N ILE A 227 -7.09 3.12 2.67
CA ILE A 227 -5.97 3.65 1.89
C ILE A 227 -6.25 3.53 0.38
N LEU A 228 -6.68 2.35 -0.08
CA LEU A 228 -6.98 2.11 -1.49
C LEU A 228 -8.18 2.93 -2.01
N SER A 229 -9.16 3.19 -1.16
CA SER A 229 -10.34 4.01 -1.48
C SER A 229 -10.11 5.51 -1.31
N HIS A 230 -8.90 5.94 -0.94
CA HIS A 230 -8.56 7.33 -0.61
C HIS A 230 -9.39 7.95 0.52
N GLN A 231 -10.07 7.14 1.34
CA GLN A 231 -10.72 7.61 2.57
C GLN A 231 -9.69 8.03 3.62
N SER A 232 -8.52 7.40 3.62
CA SER A 232 -7.39 7.77 4.46
C SER A 232 -6.16 7.99 3.60
N ASP A 233 -5.60 9.18 3.69
CA ASP A 233 -4.44 9.62 2.93
C ASP A 233 -3.24 9.98 3.81
N ILE A 234 -3.35 9.76 5.13
CA ILE A 234 -2.26 9.87 6.09
C ILE A 234 -2.12 8.54 6.82
N VAL A 235 -0.99 7.87 6.67
CA VAL A 235 -0.70 6.59 7.33
C VAL A 235 0.33 6.81 8.43
N LEU A 236 0.01 6.42 9.67
CA LEU A 236 0.95 6.36 10.78
C LEU A 236 1.28 4.90 11.09
N GLY A 237 2.56 4.56 11.05
CA GLY A 237 2.96 3.17 11.24
C GLY A 237 4.44 2.99 11.54
N THR A 238 4.82 1.73 11.69
CA THR A 238 6.23 1.32 11.81
C THR A 238 6.77 0.90 10.44
N ARG A 239 7.94 0.26 10.40
CA ARG A 239 8.58 -0.25 9.16
C ARG A 239 7.65 -1.03 8.21
N SER A 240 6.57 -1.64 8.70
CA SER A 240 5.65 -2.43 7.87
C SER A 240 4.58 -1.61 7.13
N ALA A 241 4.50 -0.29 7.36
CA ALA A 241 3.49 0.59 6.78
C ALA A 241 3.84 1.10 5.38
#